data_AF-A0A6P6P775-F1
#
_entry.id   AF-A0A6P6P775-F1
#
_cell.length_a   1.000
_cell.length_b   1.000
_cell.length_c   1.000
_cell.angle_alpha   90.00
_cell.angle_beta   90.00
_cell.angle_gamma   90.00
#
_symmetry.space_group_name_H-M   'P 1'
#
loop_
_entity.id
_entity.type
_entity.pdbx_description
1 polymer ?
#
loop_
_entity_poly.entity_id
_entity_poly.type
_entity_poly.pdbx_seq_one_letter_code
_entity_poly.pdbx_strand_id
1 'polypeptide(L)'
;MAATRYRRFLKLCEEWPKDESKKGRDLGTFLRQRVASAFREGENTQISDPEKCDQMFESLVHINSNVYKEKFPRSKDTSFTGVTVEECRMLLATGNIQHTEEEKKGLWKTLMDRFSSKHEDGTPEKAEK
;
A
#
# COMPACT_ATOMS: atom_id res chain seq x y z
N MET A 1 15.52 -0.44 33.38
CA MET A 1 15.95 -1.56 32.50
C MET A 1 15.61 -1.16 31.08
N ALA A 2 16.61 -0.95 30.21
CA ALA A 2 16.36 -0.61 28.81
C ALA A 2 15.68 -1.79 28.10
N ALA A 3 14.56 -1.55 27.40
CA ALA A 3 13.90 -2.59 26.63
C ALA A 3 14.79 -3.03 25.45
N THR A 4 14.82 -4.33 25.15
CA THR A 4 15.50 -4.87 23.97
C THR A 4 14.89 -4.28 22.68
N ARG A 5 15.66 -4.17 21.59
CA ARG A 5 15.21 -3.57 20.32
C ARG A 5 13.90 -4.17 19.82
N TYR A 6 13.79 -5.49 19.86
CA TYR A 6 12.59 -6.20 19.44
C TYR A 6 11.34 -5.73 20.21
N ARG A 7 11.43 -5.61 21.54
CA ARG A 7 10.31 -5.10 22.37
C ARG A 7 9.93 -3.66 22.02
N ARG A 8 10.91 -2.81 21.68
CA ARG A 8 10.65 -1.44 21.22
C ARG A 8 9.82 -1.47 19.92
N PHE A 9 10.22 -2.30 18.94
CA PHE A 9 9.46 -2.46 17.70
C PHE A 9 8.07 -3.05 17.92
N LEU A 10 7.90 -4.01 18.82
CA LEU A 10 6.57 -4.54 19.16
C LEU A 10 5.67 -3.46 19.74
N LYS A 11 6.17 -2.67 20.69
CA LYS A 11 5.43 -1.54 21.26
C LYS A 11 5.04 -0.51 20.19
N LEU A 12 5.97 -0.16 19.30
CA LEU A 12 5.68 0.73 18.18
C LEU A 12 4.59 0.15 17.27
N CYS A 13 4.62 -1.16 16.99
CA CYS A 13 3.56 -1.81 16.22
C CYS A 13 2.21 -1.73 16.95
N GLU A 14 2.16 -1.90 18.27
CA GLU A 14 0.92 -1.74 19.05
C GLU A 14 0.34 -0.32 18.95
N GLU A 15 1.20 0.69 19.03
CA GLU A 15 0.80 2.10 18.94
C GLU A 15 0.46 2.54 17.51
N TRP A 16 0.90 1.81 16.49
CA TRP A 16 0.71 2.21 15.10
C TRP A 16 -0.77 2.09 14.68
N PRO A 17 -1.39 3.18 14.17
CA PRO A 17 -2.81 3.18 13.82
C PRO A 17 -3.09 2.26 12.62
N LYS A 18 -4.25 1.60 12.66
CA LYS A 18 -4.75 0.79 11.56
C LYS A 18 -5.63 1.63 10.64
N ASP A 19 -5.35 1.59 9.34
CA ASP A 19 -6.16 2.28 8.33
C ASP A 19 -7.23 1.33 7.76
N GLU A 20 -8.46 1.42 8.28
CA GLU A 20 -9.58 0.58 7.83
C GLU A 20 -9.92 0.74 6.35
N SER A 21 -9.61 1.90 5.75
CA SER A 21 -9.84 2.11 4.30
C SER A 21 -8.91 1.26 3.44
N LYS A 22 -7.77 0.82 3.98
CA LYS A 22 -6.70 0.10 3.28
C LYS A 22 -6.46 -1.28 3.88
N LYS A 23 -7.53 -1.98 4.27
CA LYS A 23 -7.45 -3.30 4.91
C LYS A 23 -6.49 -4.25 4.18
N GLY A 24 -5.51 -4.78 4.91
CA GLY A 24 -4.53 -5.74 4.40
C GLY A 24 -3.36 -5.14 3.60
N ARG A 25 -3.37 -3.82 3.37
CA ARG A 25 -2.33 -3.10 2.62
C ARG A 25 -1.94 -1.77 3.26
N ASP A 26 -2.41 -1.51 4.48
CA ASP A 26 -2.04 -0.33 5.24
C ASP A 26 -0.60 -0.43 5.75
N LEU A 27 -0.03 0.72 6.08
CA LEU A 27 1.36 0.80 6.53
C LEU A 27 1.59 0.05 7.85
N GLY A 28 0.60 0.05 8.76
CA GLY A 28 0.70 -0.69 10.01
C GLY A 28 0.81 -2.20 9.78
N THR A 29 -0.01 -2.75 8.87
CA THR A 29 0.09 -4.16 8.44
C THR A 29 1.48 -4.46 7.86
N PHE A 30 1.99 -3.61 6.98
CA PHE A 30 3.33 -3.78 6.39
C PHE A 30 4.42 -3.76 7.46
N LEU A 31 4.37 -2.83 8.42
CA LEU A 31 5.36 -2.74 9.50
C LEU A 31 5.35 -3.99 10.38
N ARG A 32 4.18 -4.51 10.75
CA ARG A 32 4.07 -5.75 11.53
C ARG A 32 4.71 -6.94 10.81
N GLN A 33 4.43 -7.08 9.51
CA GLN A 33 5.03 -8.13 8.68
C GLN A 33 6.56 -7.96 8.59
N ARG A 34 7.04 -6.73 8.41
CA ARG A 34 8.46 -6.43 8.31
C ARG A 34 9.20 -6.70 9.63
N VAL A 35 8.60 -6.35 10.78
CA VAL A 35 9.16 -6.65 12.10
C VAL A 35 9.21 -8.16 12.34
N ALA A 36 8.14 -8.89 12.02
CA ALA A 36 8.12 -10.35 12.14
C ALA A 36 9.20 -11.03 11.27
N SER A 37 9.42 -10.52 10.06
CA SER A 37 10.47 -11.01 9.17
C SER A 37 11.87 -10.64 9.64
N ALA A 38 12.08 -9.41 10.12
CA ALA A 38 13.39 -8.91 10.52
C ALA A 38 13.85 -9.49 11.86
N PHE A 39 12.92 -9.76 12.78
CA PHE A 39 13.15 -10.33 14.11
C PHE A 39 12.61 -11.76 14.19
N ARG A 40 12.96 -12.61 13.22
CA ARG A 40 12.44 -13.99 13.13
C ARG A 40 12.72 -14.83 14.37
N GLU A 41 13.82 -14.55 15.06
CA GLU A 41 14.23 -15.21 16.31
C GLU A 41 13.87 -14.38 17.56
N GLY A 42 13.01 -13.37 17.40
CA GLY A 42 12.63 -12.43 18.45
C GLY A 42 13.84 -11.70 19.01
N GLU A 43 14.03 -11.79 20.34
CA GLU A 43 15.12 -11.13 21.06
C GLU A 43 16.51 -11.70 20.75
N ASN A 44 16.58 -12.95 20.28
CA ASN A 44 17.85 -13.60 19.96
C ASN A 44 18.38 -13.24 18.57
N THR A 45 17.57 -12.54 17.77
CA THR A 45 17.93 -12.13 16.41
C THR A 45 19.22 -11.30 16.42
N GLN A 46 20.22 -11.78 15.69
CA GLN A 46 21.48 -11.05 15.51
C GLN A 46 21.30 -9.94 14.48
N ILE A 47 21.44 -8.69 14.92
CA ILE A 47 21.36 -7.52 14.03
C ILE A 47 22.76 -7.18 13.53
N SER A 48 22.95 -7.25 12.20
CA SER A 48 24.24 -6.97 11.56
C SER A 48 24.67 -5.51 11.70
N ASP A 49 23.72 -4.57 11.70
CA ASP A 49 23.96 -3.14 11.88
C ASP A 49 22.98 -2.56 12.93
N PRO A 50 23.40 -2.53 14.21
CA PRO A 50 22.56 -2.05 15.30
C PRO A 50 22.20 -0.57 15.20
N GLU A 51 23.13 0.27 14.74
CA GLU A 51 22.92 1.72 14.67
C GLU A 51 21.88 2.07 13.61
N LYS A 52 21.96 1.44 12.44
CA LYS A 52 20.95 1.61 11.40
C LYS A 52 19.57 1.11 11.85
N CYS A 53 19.53 0.01 12.61
CA CYS A 53 18.27 -0.47 13.19
C CYS A 53 17.66 0.56 14.15
N ASP A 54 18.48 1.17 15.00
CA ASP A 54 18.04 2.21 15.93
C ASP A 54 17.59 3.48 15.18
N GLN A 55 18.31 3.92 14.13
CA GLN A 55 17.91 5.04 13.28
C GLN A 55 16.56 4.79 12.57
N MET A 56 16.33 3.57 12.10
CA MET A 56 15.05 3.17 11.51
C MET A 56 13.93 3.24 12.55
N PHE A 57 14.18 2.76 13.77
CA PHE A 57 13.22 2.84 14.87
C PHE A 57 12.84 4.30 15.17
N GLU A 58 13.82 5.16 15.39
CA GLU A 58 13.58 6.59 15.70
C GLU A 58 12.80 7.29 14.56
N SER A 59 13.13 6.98 13.31
CA SER A 59 12.43 7.52 12.15
C SER A 59 10.94 7.12 12.15
N LEU A 60 10.64 5.86 12.48
CA LEU A 60 9.26 5.39 12.57
C LEU A 60 8.52 6.00 13.77
N VAL A 61 9.18 6.18 14.92
CA VAL A 61 8.60 6.88 16.07
C VAL A 61 8.23 8.32 15.70
N HIS A 62 9.11 9.05 15.01
CA HIS A 62 8.83 10.41 14.55
C HIS A 62 7.64 10.48 13.60
N ILE A 63 7.46 9.47 12.73
CA ILE A 63 6.29 9.38 11.86
C ILE A 63 5.03 9.15 12.69
N ASN A 64 5.04 8.16 13.60
CA ASN A 64 3.87 7.80 14.40
C ASN A 64 3.41 8.96 15.30
N SER A 65 4.36 9.71 15.85
CA SER A 65 4.10 10.86 16.73
C SER A 65 3.97 12.19 16.00
N ASN A 66 3.96 12.20 14.66
CA ASN A 66 3.81 13.42 13.85
C ASN A 66 4.84 14.53 14.15
N VAL A 67 6.04 14.19 14.64
CA VAL A 67 7.05 15.17 15.11
C VAL A 67 7.28 16.31 14.13
N TYR A 68 7.46 16.00 12.84
CA TYR A 68 7.76 17.03 11.85
C TYR A 68 6.56 17.88 11.46
N LYS A 69 5.34 17.33 11.56
CA LYS A 69 4.11 18.10 11.33
C LYS A 69 3.93 19.14 12.44
N GLU A 70 4.24 18.78 13.68
CA GLU A 70 4.15 19.66 14.84
C GLU A 70 5.29 20.68 14.88
N LYS A 71 6.52 20.22 14.58
CA LYS A 71 7.71 21.06 14.57
C LYS A 71 7.70 22.11 13.46
N PHE A 72 7.09 21.78 12.32
CA PHE A 72 7.07 22.63 11.13
C PHE A 72 5.63 22.82 10.63
N PRO A 73 4.80 23.60 11.36
CA PRO A 73 3.41 23.81 11.01
C PRO A 73 3.30 24.56 9.67
N ARG A 74 2.40 24.08 8.80
CA ARG A 74 2.13 24.73 7.52
C ARG A 74 1.04 25.77 7.68
N SER A 75 1.20 26.90 6.97
CA SER A 75 0.18 27.96 6.94
C SER A 75 -1.04 27.60 6.10
N LYS A 76 -0.87 26.72 5.10
CA LYS A 76 -1.90 26.30 4.16
C LYS A 76 -1.67 24.86 3.76
N ASP A 77 -2.74 24.12 3.50
CA ASP A 77 -2.66 22.84 2.82
C ASP A 77 -2.57 23.06 1.32
N THR A 78 -1.61 22.40 0.69
CA THR A 78 -1.33 22.51 -0.74
C THR A 78 -1.27 21.12 -1.34
N SER A 79 -1.97 20.93 -2.45
CA SER A 79 -1.99 19.70 -3.22
C SER A 79 -1.76 20.04 -4.69
N PHE A 80 -0.82 19.35 -5.35
CA PHE A 80 -0.53 19.60 -6.77
C PHE A 80 -1.72 19.24 -7.66
N THR A 81 -2.46 18.19 -7.31
CA THR A 81 -3.61 17.69 -8.08
C THR A 81 -4.90 18.43 -7.74
N GLY A 82 -4.89 19.35 -6.77
CA GLY A 82 -6.08 20.04 -6.28
C GLY A 82 -7.03 19.17 -5.46
N VAL A 83 -6.74 17.88 -5.29
CA VAL A 83 -7.58 16.97 -4.49
C VAL A 83 -7.25 17.09 -3.00
N THR A 84 -8.29 16.93 -2.19
CA THR A 84 -8.25 16.89 -0.73
C THR A 84 -7.71 15.56 -0.20
N VAL A 85 -7.35 15.53 1.09
CA VAL A 85 -6.88 14.31 1.76
C VAL A 85 -7.98 13.26 1.80
N GLU A 86 -9.22 13.69 2.00
CA GLU A 86 -10.43 12.86 2.04
C GLU A 86 -10.69 12.21 0.68
N GLU A 87 -10.57 12.97 -0.41
CA GLU A 87 -10.67 12.45 -1.77
C GLU A 87 -9.56 11.44 -2.08
N CYS A 88 -8.31 11.75 -1.70
CA CYS A 88 -7.21 10.77 -1.79
C CYS A 88 -7.53 9.50 -1.00
N ARG A 89 -8.10 9.62 0.20
CA ARG A 89 -8.45 8.48 1.06
C ARG A 89 -9.52 7.61 0.40
N MET A 90 -10.55 8.22 -0.19
CA MET A 90 -11.59 7.49 -0.93
C MET A 90 -11.03 6.80 -2.18
N LEU A 91 -10.23 7.49 -2.99
CA LEU A 91 -9.63 6.91 -4.20
C LEU A 91 -8.72 5.72 -3.90
N LEU A 92 -8.00 5.77 -2.76
CA LEU A 92 -7.08 4.71 -2.35
C LEU A 92 -7.74 3.64 -1.47
N ALA A 93 -9.03 3.74 -1.17
CA ALA A 93 -9.73 2.75 -0.39
C ALA A 93 -9.81 1.41 -1.14
N THR A 94 -9.57 0.30 -0.44
CA THR A 94 -9.54 -1.05 -1.04
C THR A 94 -10.82 -1.36 -1.81
N GLY A 95 -11.99 -0.94 -1.29
CA GLY A 95 -13.28 -1.14 -1.98
C GLY A 95 -13.34 -0.44 -3.33
N ASN A 96 -12.88 0.81 -3.42
CA ASN A 96 -12.90 1.59 -4.66
C ASN A 96 -11.92 1.02 -5.70
N ILE A 97 -10.75 0.57 -5.27
CA ILE A 97 -9.76 -0.07 -6.15
C ILE A 97 -10.33 -1.36 -6.74
N GLN A 98 -10.93 -2.22 -5.90
CA GLN A 98 -11.55 -3.48 -6.35
C GLN A 98 -12.67 -3.24 -7.37
N HIS A 99 -13.57 -2.30 -7.08
CA HIS A 99 -14.65 -1.93 -8.00
C HIS A 99 -14.11 -1.48 -9.36
N THR A 100 -13.08 -0.63 -9.36
CA THR A 100 -12.46 -0.13 -10.60
C THR A 100 -11.78 -1.25 -11.39
N GLU A 101 -11.16 -2.22 -10.70
CA GLU A 101 -10.56 -3.39 -11.35
C GLU A 101 -11.61 -4.33 -11.95
N GLU A 102 -12.73 -4.54 -11.27
CA GLU A 102 -13.86 -5.35 -11.74
C GLU A 102 -14.54 -4.71 -12.97
N GLU A 103 -14.80 -3.40 -12.93
CA GLU A 103 -15.33 -2.65 -14.07
C GLU A 103 -14.39 -2.72 -15.27
N LYS A 104 -13.08 -2.53 -15.05
CA LYS A 104 -12.08 -2.70 -16.12
C LYS A 104 -12.15 -4.11 -16.71
N LYS A 105 -12.18 -5.17 -15.89
CA LYS A 105 -12.29 -6.55 -16.40
C LYS A 105 -13.57 -6.75 -17.22
N GLY A 106 -14.70 -6.18 -16.81
CA GLY A 106 -15.95 -6.21 -17.56
C GLY A 106 -15.84 -5.52 -18.93
N LEU A 107 -15.28 -4.32 -18.97
CA LEU A 107 -15.09 -3.54 -20.20
C LEU A 107 -14.08 -4.19 -21.16
N TRP A 108 -12.98 -4.76 -20.64
CA TRP A 108 -12.01 -5.51 -21.44
C TRP A 108 -12.63 -6.76 -22.07
N LYS A 109 -13.50 -7.48 -21.35
CA LYS A 109 -14.25 -8.62 -21.92
C LYS A 109 -15.16 -8.15 -23.06
N THR A 110 -15.96 -7.10 -22.86
CA THR A 110 -16.82 -6.56 -23.92
C THR A 110 -16.04 -6.10 -25.14
N LEU A 111 -14.86 -5.50 -24.94
CA LEU A 111 -14.00 -5.04 -26.03
C LEU A 111 -13.34 -6.22 -26.77
N MET A 112 -12.92 -7.26 -26.05
CA MET A 112 -12.37 -8.50 -26.63
C MET A 112 -13.43 -9.28 -27.42
N ASP A 113 -14.66 -9.36 -26.91
CA ASP A 113 -15.78 -10.03 -27.58
C ASP A 113 -16.11 -9.33 -28.91
N ARG A 114 -16.13 -7.99 -28.91
CA ARG A 114 -16.33 -7.17 -30.13
C ARG A 114 -15.20 -7.30 -31.16
N PHE A 115 -13.97 -7.55 -30.70
CA PHE A 115 -12.83 -7.77 -31.60
C PHE A 115 -12.81 -9.19 -32.16
N SER A 116 -13.17 -10.18 -31.34
CA SER A 116 -13.25 -11.59 -31.73
C SER A 116 -14.39 -11.84 -32.72
N SER A 117 -15.52 -11.14 -32.57
CA SER A 117 -16.66 -11.25 -33.50
C SER A 117 -16.40 -10.67 -34.90
N LYS A 118 -15.23 -10.07 -35.15
CA LYS A 118 -14.89 -9.46 -36.45
C LYS A 118 -14.01 -10.35 -37.33
N HIS A 119 -13.47 -11.46 -36.80
CA HIS A 119 -12.54 -12.31 -37.55
C HIS A 119 -13.18 -13.50 -38.27
N GLU A 120 -14.51 -13.65 -38.20
CA GLU A 120 -15.22 -14.78 -38.85
C GLU A 120 -15.83 -14.48 -40.22
N ASP A 121 -15.83 -13.23 -40.71
CA ASP A 121 -16.37 -12.91 -42.04
C ASP A 121 -15.26 -12.47 -43.01
N GLY A 122 -14.69 -13.44 -43.73
CA GLY A 122 -13.69 -13.14 -44.75
C GLY A 122 -13.01 -14.35 -45.38
N THR A 123 -13.75 -15.31 -45.95
CA THR A 123 -13.20 -16.19 -46.99
C THR A 123 -14.14 -16.21 -48.20
N PRO A 124 -13.75 -15.67 -49.37
CA PRO A 124 -14.58 -15.67 -50.57
C PRO A 124 -14.57 -17.05 -51.24
N GLU A 125 -15.76 -17.57 -51.53
CA GLU A 125 -16.00 -18.73 -52.40
C GLU A 125 -15.24 -18.57 -53.73
N LYS A 126 -14.33 -19.52 -54.02
CA LYS A 126 -13.75 -19.69 -55.36
C LYS A 126 -14.47 -20.85 -56.06
N ALA A 127 -15.08 -20.50 -57.18
CA ALA A 127 -15.78 -21.35 -58.12
C ALA A 127 -15.05 -22.65 -58.50
N GLU A 128 -15.81 -23.74 -58.55
CA GLU A 128 -15.42 -25.04 -59.08
C GLU A 128 -15.23 -25.00 -60.61
N LYS A 129 -14.38 -25.91 -61.10
CA LYS A 129 -13.96 -26.09 -62.49
C LYS A 129 -15.02 -26.76 -63.36
#